data_AF-A0A7J4JQB4-F1
#
_entry.id   AF-A0A7J4JQB4-F1
#
_cell.length_a   1.000
_cell.length_b   1.000
_cell.length_c   1.000
_cell.angle_alpha   90.00
_cell.angle_beta   90.00
_cell.angle_gamma   90.00
#
_symmetry.space_group_name_H-M   'P 1'
#
loop_
_entity.id
_entity.type
_entity.pdbx_description
1 polymer ?
#
loop_
_entity_poly.entity_id
_entity_poly.type
_entity_poly.pdbx_seq_one_letter_code
_entity_poly.pdbx_strand_id
1 'polypeptide(L)'
;MEAVQQQVAVAKPTPKNVHDTVMSFGVSDLDAGLVADCLNVGKSTTWMNNDPVSDNINERLAAFLEEHGFGFEITVTPVRGRYIWDVKKHGSRQ
;
A
#
# COMPACT_ATOMS: atom_id res chain seq x y z
N MET A 1 -37.36 11.99 -7.75
CA MET A 1 -36.02 12.32 -8.30
C MET A 1 -35.06 11.35 -7.64
N GLU A 2 -34.84 10.18 -8.26
CA GLU A 2 -33.92 9.18 -7.75
C GLU A 2 -32.51 9.56 -8.16
N ALA A 3 -31.66 9.86 -7.16
CA ALA A 3 -30.25 10.10 -7.38
C ALA A 3 -29.57 8.76 -7.68
N VAL A 4 -29.31 8.49 -8.96
CA VAL A 4 -28.49 7.36 -9.39
C VAL A 4 -27.06 7.66 -8.95
N GLN A 5 -26.64 7.07 -7.82
CA GLN A 5 -25.23 7.04 -7.42
C GLN A 5 -24.49 6.15 -8.43
N GLN A 6 -23.86 6.76 -9.43
CA GLN A 6 -22.86 6.10 -10.26
C GLN A 6 -21.71 5.66 -9.35
N GLN A 7 -21.70 4.39 -8.95
CA GLN A 7 -20.49 3.73 -8.48
C GLN A 7 -19.53 3.66 -9.66
N VAL A 8 -18.66 4.66 -9.76
CA VAL A 8 -17.49 4.58 -10.63
C VAL A 8 -16.65 3.45 -10.06
N ALA A 9 -16.67 2.29 -10.70
CA ALA A 9 -15.73 1.22 -10.39
C ALA A 9 -14.33 1.76 -10.71
N VAL A 10 -13.65 2.31 -9.70
CA VAL A 10 -12.25 2.71 -9.81
C VAL A 10 -11.49 1.44 -10.15
N ALA A 11 -11.06 1.30 -11.40
CA ALA A 11 -10.26 0.18 -11.82
C ALA A 11 -9.03 0.09 -10.91
N LYS A 12 -8.76 -1.10 -10.37
CA LYS A 12 -7.60 -1.28 -9.50
C LYS A 12 -6.34 -0.82 -10.25
N PRO A 13 -5.49 0.02 -9.63
CA PRO A 13 -4.26 0.49 -10.26
C PRO A 13 -3.41 -0.68 -10.76
N THR A 14 -2.74 -0.49 -11.90
CA THR A 14 -1.76 -1.47 -12.37
C THR A 14 -0.56 -1.55 -11.40
N PRO A 15 0.21 -2.64 -11.38
CA PRO A 15 1.40 -2.75 -10.53
C PRO A 15 2.38 -1.58 -10.74
N LYS A 16 2.53 -1.13 -12.00
CA LYS A 16 3.35 0.03 -12.33
C LYS A 16 2.82 1.32 -11.69
N ASN A 17 1.50 1.55 -11.73
CA ASN A 17 0.91 2.73 -11.12
C ASN A 17 1.07 2.71 -9.60
N VAL A 18 0.91 1.54 -8.97
CA VAL A 18 1.16 1.38 -7.53
C VAL A 18 2.62 1.71 -7.22
N HIS A 19 3.56 1.13 -7.95
CA HIS A 19 4.99 1.37 -7.79
C HIS A 19 5.32 2.87 -7.86
N ASP A 20 4.94 3.53 -8.95
CA ASP A 20 5.25 4.94 -9.19
C ASP A 20 4.61 5.85 -8.12
N THR A 21 3.41 5.50 -7.66
CA THR A 21 2.70 6.24 -6.61
C THR A 21 3.38 6.06 -5.25
N VAL A 22 3.72 4.83 -4.88
CA VAL A 22 4.39 4.54 -3.60
C VAL A 22 5.78 5.18 -3.55
N MET A 23 6.54 5.14 -4.65
CA MET A 23 7.79 5.89 -4.78
C MET A 23 7.60 7.39 -4.56
N SER A 24 6.51 7.99 -5.08
CA SER A 24 6.20 9.41 -4.89
C SER A 24 5.95 9.79 -3.42
N PHE A 25 5.70 8.82 -2.55
CA PHE A 25 5.59 9.01 -1.10
C PHE A 25 6.95 9.06 -0.39
N GLY A 26 8.05 8.94 -1.13
CA GLY A 26 9.41 8.92 -0.59
C GLY A 26 9.86 7.54 -0.13
N VAL A 27 9.31 6.50 -0.74
CA VAL A 27 9.68 5.10 -0.51
C VAL A 27 10.77 4.69 -1.50
N SER A 28 11.66 3.79 -1.10
CA SER A 28 12.69 3.25 -2.00
C SER A 28 12.06 2.51 -3.19
N ASP A 29 12.76 2.47 -4.32
CA ASP A 29 12.34 1.73 -5.52
C ASP A 29 12.04 0.26 -5.20
N LEU A 30 12.91 -0.38 -4.41
CA LEU A 30 12.76 -1.77 -4.01
C LEU A 30 11.50 -1.99 -3.17
N ASP A 31 11.26 -1.16 -2.15
CA ASP A 31 10.08 -1.29 -1.29
C ASP A 31 8.79 -1.01 -2.06
N ALA A 32 8.80 -0.01 -2.95
CA ALA A 32 7.66 0.30 -3.81
C ALA A 32 7.32 -0.89 -4.73
N GLY A 33 8.34 -1.56 -5.27
CA GLY A 33 8.19 -2.79 -6.05
C GLY A 33 7.57 -3.92 -5.24
N LEU A 34 8.05 -4.14 -4.01
CA LEU A 34 7.51 -5.17 -3.12
C LEU A 34 6.04 -4.90 -2.76
N VAL A 35 5.68 -3.64 -2.47
CA VAL A 35 4.27 -3.26 -2.23
C VAL A 35 3.42 -3.52 -3.46
N ALA A 36 3.87 -3.09 -4.64
CA ALA A 36 3.15 -3.29 -5.90
C ALA A 36 2.91 -4.77 -6.21
N ASP A 37 3.94 -5.61 -6.05
CA ASP A 37 3.84 -7.05 -6.24
C ASP A 37 2.90 -7.70 -5.24
N CYS A 38 2.93 -7.30 -3.97
CA CYS A 38 2.06 -7.86 -2.94
C CYS A 38 0.60 -7.55 -3.17
N LEU A 39 0.29 -6.30 -3.54
CA LEU A 39 -1.08 -5.88 -3.85
C LEU A 39 -1.59 -6.55 -5.14
N ASN A 40 -0.74 -6.77 -6.13
CA ASN A 40 -1.08 -7.44 -7.38
C ASN A 40 -1.33 -8.95 -7.21
N VAL A 41 -0.41 -9.65 -6.54
CA VAL A 41 -0.51 -11.10 -6.29
C VAL A 41 -1.56 -11.40 -5.22
N GLY A 42 -1.85 -10.42 -4.37
CA GLY A 42 -2.84 -10.51 -3.32
C GLY A 42 -2.36 -11.30 -2.09
N LYS A 43 -1.07 -11.21 -1.77
CA LYS A 43 -0.42 -11.91 -0.65
C LYS A 43 0.04 -10.94 0.42
N SER A 44 -0.11 -11.36 1.68
CA SER A 44 0.49 -10.66 2.81
C SER A 44 1.99 -10.97 2.86
N THR A 45 2.79 -9.98 3.23
CA THR A 45 4.23 -10.14 3.43
C THR A 45 4.73 -9.17 4.49
N THR A 46 5.88 -9.50 5.08
CA THR A 46 6.56 -8.63 6.05
C THR A 46 8.04 -8.64 5.72
N TRP A 47 8.67 -7.46 5.70
CA TRP A 47 10.12 -7.35 5.52
C TRP A 47 10.68 -6.22 6.37
N MET A 48 12.01 -6.13 6.44
CA MET A 48 12.71 -5.10 7.19
C MET A 48 13.88 -4.57 6.38
N ASN A 49 14.04 -3.26 6.36
CA ASN A 49 15.18 -2.60 5.73
C ASN A 49 15.60 -1.34 6.50
N ASN A 50 16.61 -0.65 5.97
CA ASN A 50 17.17 0.56 6.58
C ASN A 50 16.90 1.80 5.72
N ASP A 51 16.11 1.65 4.65
CA ASP A 51 15.85 2.75 3.72
C ASP A 51 14.92 3.77 4.39
N PRO A 52 15.25 5.07 4.33
CA PRO A 52 14.43 6.10 4.94
C PRO A 52 13.08 6.18 4.24
N VAL A 53 12.04 6.40 5.04
CA VAL A 53 10.67 6.69 4.58
C VAL A 53 10.24 8.06 5.10
N SER A 54 9.24 8.66 4.48
CA SER A 54 8.65 9.90 4.96
C SER A 54 7.86 9.70 6.26
N ASP A 55 7.83 10.71 7.13
CA ASP A 55 7.16 10.64 8.45
C ASP A 55 5.65 10.38 8.35
N ASN A 56 5.02 10.71 7.22
CA ASN A 56 3.60 10.49 6.95
C ASN A 56 3.32 9.29 6.04
N ILE A 57 4.28 8.36 5.90
CA ILE A 57 4.15 7.24 4.96
C ILE A 57 2.92 6.38 5.24
N ASN A 58 2.63 6.09 6.51
CA ASN A 58 1.48 5.27 6.90
C ASN A 58 0.15 5.92 6.51
N GLU A 59 0.01 7.23 6.71
CA GLU A 59 -1.19 7.97 6.33
C GLU A 59 -1.39 7.97 4.81
N ARG A 60 -0.32 8.18 4.05
CA ARG A 60 -0.35 8.19 2.58
C ARG A 60 -0.70 6.82 2.01
N LEU A 61 -0.09 5.76 2.53
CA LEU A 61 -0.38 4.38 2.13
C LEU A 61 -1.82 4.00 2.48
N ALA A 62 -2.29 4.31 3.70
CA ALA A 62 -3.66 4.04 4.11
C ALA A 62 -4.68 4.72 3.19
N ALA A 63 -4.49 6.02 2.91
CA ALA A 63 -5.37 6.77 2.02
C ALA A 63 -5.39 6.17 0.60
N PHE A 64 -4.23 5.81 0.06
CA PHE A 64 -4.12 5.18 -1.27
C PHE A 64 -4.84 3.81 -1.33
N LEU A 65 -4.71 3.00 -0.28
CA LEU A 65 -5.35 1.68 -0.22
C LEU A 65 -6.88 1.78 -0.11
N GLU A 66 -7.37 2.76 0.65
CA GLU A 66 -8.78 3.05 0.83
C GLU A 66 -9.40 3.58 -0.47
N GLU A 67 -8.77 4.57 -1.11
CA GLU A 67 -9.22 5.19 -2.36
C GLU A 67 -9.42 4.15 -3.48
N HIS A 68 -8.52 3.18 -3.57
CA HIS A 68 -8.54 2.15 -4.61
C HIS A 68 -9.16 0.82 -4.17
N GLY A 69 -9.66 0.72 -2.94
CA GLY A 69 -10.35 -0.47 -2.44
C GLY A 69 -9.51 -1.74 -2.52
N PHE A 70 -8.20 -1.65 -2.21
CA PHE A 70 -7.31 -2.81 -2.29
C PHE A 70 -7.70 -3.92 -1.30
N GLY A 71 -8.28 -3.57 -0.16
CA GLY A 71 -8.55 -4.52 0.93
C GLY A 71 -7.27 -5.00 1.60
N PHE A 72 -6.28 -4.13 1.71
CA PHE A 72 -5.00 -4.36 2.37
C PHE A 72 -4.77 -3.27 3.42
N GLU A 73 -3.99 -3.62 4.43
CA GLU A 73 -3.41 -2.73 5.41
C GLU A 73 -1.89 -2.77 5.21
N ILE A 74 -1.24 -1.60 5.14
CA ILE A 74 0.21 -1.51 5.11
C ILE A 74 0.65 -0.66 6.30
N THR A 75 1.51 -1.23 7.15
CA THR A 75 2.08 -0.55 8.31
C THR A 75 3.60 -0.55 8.20
N VAL A 76 4.19 0.62 8.37
CA VAL A 76 5.64 0.83 8.46
C VAL A 76 5.98 1.24 9.90
N THR A 77 6.73 0.40 10.60
CA THR A 77 7.11 0.61 12.01
C THR A 77 8.62 0.84 12.14
N PRO A 78 9.07 1.99 12.66
CA PRO A 78 10.49 2.22 12.91
C PRO A 78 10.98 1.42 14.13
N VAL A 79 12.08 0.68 13.98
CA VAL A 79 12.72 -0.12 15.03
C VAL A 79 14.24 0.02 14.96
N ARG A 80 14.82 0.78 15.90
CA ARG A 80 16.29 0.93 16.09
C ARG A 80 17.06 1.17 14.78
N GLY A 81 16.69 2.20 14.03
CA GLY A 81 17.37 2.60 12.78
C GLY A 81 17.00 1.76 11.56
N ARG A 82 15.90 1.01 11.64
CA ARG A 82 15.34 0.20 10.56
C ARG A 82 13.83 0.40 10.49
N TYR A 83 13.22 0.01 9.39
CA TYR A 83 11.78 0.05 9.18
C TYR A 83 11.27 -1.36 8.92
N ILE A 84 10.24 -1.75 9.67
CA ILE A 84 9.51 -2.99 9.45
C ILE A 84 8.30 -2.65 8.60
N TRP A 85 8.21 -3.27 7.44
CA TRP A 85 7.08 -3.20 6.54
C TRP A 85 6.19 -4.41 6.77
N ASP A 86 4.91 -4.17 6.96
CA ASP A 86 3.91 -5.21 7.18
C ASP A 86 2.72 -4.95 6.25
N VAL A 87 2.53 -5.83 5.28
CA VAL A 87 1.44 -5.77 4.29
C VAL A 87 0.48 -6.91 4.58
N LYS A 88 -0.74 -6.61 4.97
CA LYS A 88 -1.76 -7.58 5.37
C LYS A 88 -3.02 -7.45 4.55
N LYS A 89 -3.51 -8.57 4.00
CA LYS A 89 -4.81 -8.62 3.35
C LYS A 89 -5.95 -8.66 4.38
N HIS A 90 -6.93 -7.78 4.25
CA HIS A 90 -8.14 -7.83 5.06
C HIS A 90 -8.89 -9.15 4.79
N GLY A 91 -9.28 -9.84 5.86
CA GLY A 91 -10.02 -11.10 5.76
C GLY A 91 -9.17 -12.38 5.67
N SER A 92 -7.84 -12.30 5.83
CA SER A 92 -7.06 -13.50 6.17
C SER A 92 -7.33 -13.91 7.63
N ARG A 93 -8.51 -14.48 7.88
CA ARG A 93 -8.70 -15.35 9.05
C ARG A 93 -7.76 -16.55 8.86
N GLN A 94 -6.81 -16.71 9.79
CA GLN A 94 -6.17 -18.00 10.03
C GLN A 94 -7.23 -19.01 10.49
#